data_AF-A0A9D4CCP4-F1
#
_entry.id   AF-A0A9D4CCP4-F1
#
_cell.length_a   1.000
_cell.length_b   1.000
_cell.length_c   1.000
_cell.angle_alpha   90.00
_cell.angle_beta   90.00
_cell.angle_gamma   90.00
#
_symmetry.space_group_name_H-M   'P 1'
#
loop_
_entity.id
_entity.type
_entity.pdbx_description
1 polymer ?
#
loop_
_entity_poly.entity_id
_entity_poly.type
_entity_poly.pdbx_seq_one_letter_code
_entity_poly.pdbx_strand_id
1 'polypeptide(L)'
;MSSSRAAWCSAGRPRGAQHKEYREYKAVKAHFRRAMRRCGEQFMTELDHKLEYDSVHDSVSFWWTVNLRKRGSGADIGGGINFDGNMYRSREKITEQWAKYFKDLYTPSSSPDFDSHWEYVVRQEVKEQT
;
A
#
# COMPACT_ATOMS: atom_id res chain seq x y z
N MET A 1 -17.25 28.18 10.19
CA MET A 1 -16.74 27.49 11.41
C MET A 1 -15.43 26.78 11.08
N SER A 2 -14.34 27.06 11.78
CA SER A 2 -13.03 26.43 11.55
C SER A 2 -13.00 25.02 12.16
N SER A 3 -12.61 23.99 11.38
CA SER A 3 -12.50 22.62 11.91
C SER A 3 -11.41 22.52 12.99
N SER A 4 -11.52 21.58 13.94
CA SER A 4 -10.49 21.38 14.97
C SER A 4 -9.10 21.08 14.39
N ARG A 5 -9.03 20.49 13.18
CA ARG A 5 -7.77 20.32 12.44
C ARG A 5 -7.21 21.66 11.97
N ALA A 6 -8.05 22.56 11.47
CA ALA A 6 -7.65 23.88 11.03
C ALA A 6 -7.16 24.72 12.21
N ALA A 7 -7.88 24.71 13.35
CA ALA A 7 -7.44 25.36 14.59
C ALA A 7 -6.07 24.83 15.07
N TRP A 8 -5.89 23.51 15.10
CA TRP A 8 -4.59 22.90 15.44
C TRP A 8 -3.47 23.26 14.44
N CYS A 9 -3.78 23.37 13.15
CA CYS A 9 -2.80 23.78 12.14
C CYS A 9 -2.42 25.26 12.29
N SER A 10 -3.39 26.14 12.54
CA SER A 10 -3.17 27.56 12.77
C SER A 10 -2.35 27.84 14.03
N ALA A 11 -2.47 26.99 15.05
CA ALA A 11 -1.67 27.08 16.28
C ALA A 11 -0.21 26.58 16.14
N GLY A 12 0.24 26.23 14.91
CA GLY A 12 1.59 25.73 14.68
C GLY A 12 1.75 24.22 14.91
N ARG A 13 0.64 23.46 14.90
CA ARG A 13 0.62 21.99 15.12
C ARG A 13 1.28 21.57 16.44
N PRO A 14 0.91 22.20 17.57
CA PRO A 14 1.52 21.90 18.86
C PRO A 14 1.28 20.44 19.26
N ARG A 15 2.16 19.89 20.09
CA ARG A 15 2.09 18.50 20.58
C ARG A 15 2.06 18.47 22.09
N GLY A 16 1.33 17.51 22.65
CA GLY A 16 1.29 17.27 24.10
C GLY A 16 -0.03 17.71 24.74
N ALA A 17 -0.32 17.12 25.90
CA ALA A 17 -1.60 17.28 26.60
C ALA A 17 -1.84 18.69 27.15
N GLN A 18 -0.78 19.50 27.25
CA GLN A 18 -0.82 20.89 27.68
C GLN A 18 -1.45 21.83 26.64
N HIS A 19 -1.50 21.44 25.36
CA HIS A 19 -2.10 22.27 24.30
C HIS A 19 -3.54 21.86 24.02
N LYS A 20 -4.47 22.79 24.22
CA LYS A 20 -5.92 22.58 24.05
C LYS A 20 -6.27 22.16 22.61
N GLU A 21 -5.68 22.83 21.62
CA GLU A 21 -5.95 22.61 20.20
C GLU A 21 -5.51 21.21 19.76
N TYR A 22 -4.38 20.72 20.31
CA TYR A 22 -3.91 19.36 20.07
C TYR A 22 -4.90 18.33 20.65
N ARG A 23 -5.33 18.51 21.91
CA ARG A 23 -6.29 17.62 22.58
C ARG A 23 -7.61 17.54 21.82
N GLU A 24 -8.16 18.70 21.45
CA GLU A 24 -9.44 18.79 20.74
C GLU A 24 -9.36 18.13 19.37
N TYR A 25 -8.32 18.42 18.58
CA TYR A 25 -8.10 17.75 17.30
C TYR A 25 -7.99 16.23 17.45
N LYS A 26 -7.22 15.75 18.44
CA LYS A 26 -7.04 14.31 18.67
C LYS A 26 -8.32 13.64 19.15
N ALA A 27 -9.10 14.29 20.00
CA ALA A 27 -10.39 13.80 20.47
C ALA A 27 -11.39 13.66 19.32
N VAL A 28 -11.54 14.71 18.49
CA VAL A 28 -12.42 14.68 17.30
C VAL A 28 -11.96 13.61 16.32
N LYS A 29 -10.66 13.50 16.06
CA LYS A 29 -10.10 12.45 15.17
C LYS A 29 -10.36 11.05 15.72
N ALA A 30 -10.24 10.84 17.03
CA ALA A 30 -10.54 9.57 17.67
C ALA A 30 -12.04 9.24 17.61
N HIS A 31 -12.92 10.23 17.81
CA HIS A 31 -14.36 10.07 17.65
C HIS A 31 -14.72 9.70 16.21
N PHE A 32 -14.21 10.43 15.22
CA PHE A 32 -14.41 10.13 13.81
C PHE A 32 -13.98 8.69 13.46
N ARG A 33 -12.80 8.26 13.90
CA ARG A 33 -12.33 6.88 13.68
C ARG A 33 -13.24 5.82 14.31
N ARG A 34 -13.79 6.10 15.51
CA ARG A 34 -14.76 5.22 16.16
C ARG A 34 -16.07 5.15 15.37
N ALA A 35 -16.60 6.30 14.95
CA ALA A 35 -17.82 6.37 14.15
C ALA A 35 -17.65 5.63 12.80
N MET A 36 -16.51 5.85 12.12
CA MET A 36 -16.18 5.16 10.87
C MET A 36 -16.13 3.63 11.06
N ARG A 37 -15.45 3.15 12.11
CA ARG A 37 -15.42 1.71 12.41
C ARG A 37 -16.80 1.15 12.70
N ARG A 38 -17.60 1.83 13.52
CA ARG A 38 -18.97 1.42 13.84
C ARG A 38 -19.84 1.34 12.58
N CYS A 39 -19.80 2.35 11.71
CA CYS A 39 -20.54 2.30 10.44
C CYS A 39 -20.03 1.17 9.54
N GLY A 40 -18.72 0.93 9.49
CA GLY A 40 -18.15 -0.20 8.76
C GLY A 40 -18.64 -1.56 9.29
N GLU A 41 -18.63 -1.74 10.61
CA GLU A 41 -19.16 -2.94 11.28
C GLU A 41 -20.65 -3.12 10.98
N GLN A 42 -21.47 -2.08 11.14
CA GLN A 42 -22.90 -2.11 10.83
C GLN A 42 -23.17 -2.50 9.38
N PHE A 43 -22.47 -1.87 8.43
CA PHE A 43 -22.59 -2.18 7.02
C PHE A 43 -22.25 -3.65 6.71
N MET A 44 -21.16 -4.17 7.29
CA MET A 44 -20.78 -5.56 7.10
C MET A 44 -21.83 -6.52 7.68
N THR A 45 -22.34 -6.24 8.90
CA THR A 45 -23.39 -7.04 9.52
C THR A 45 -24.69 -7.03 8.71
N GLU A 46 -25.15 -5.86 8.24
CA GLU A 46 -26.33 -5.75 7.38
C GLU A 46 -26.18 -6.54 6.07
N LEU A 47 -24.99 -6.48 5.49
CA LEU A 47 -24.66 -7.23 4.29
C LEU A 47 -24.68 -8.75 4.52
N ASP A 48 -24.15 -9.22 5.65
CA ASP A 48 -24.12 -10.64 5.98
C ASP A 48 -25.56 -11.16 6.21
N HIS A 49 -26.38 -10.43 6.97
CA HIS A 49 -27.79 -10.78 7.15
C HIS A 49 -28.58 -10.79 5.83
N LYS A 50 -28.33 -9.83 4.95
CA LYS A 50 -28.94 -9.81 3.62
C LYS A 50 -28.53 -11.06 2.82
N LEU A 51 -27.27 -11.45 2.89
CA LEU A 51 -26.75 -12.61 2.17
C LEU A 51 -27.34 -13.91 2.71
N GLU A 52 -27.49 -14.05 4.03
CA GLU A 52 -28.18 -15.16 4.68
C GLU A 52 -29.65 -15.23 4.24
N TYR A 53 -30.37 -14.10 4.27
CA TYR A 53 -31.75 -14.03 3.83
C TYR A 53 -31.92 -14.42 2.36
N ASP A 54 -31.14 -13.79 1.47
CA ASP A 54 -31.20 -14.04 0.02
C ASP A 54 -30.82 -15.50 -0.29
N SER A 55 -29.91 -16.13 0.48
CA SER A 55 -29.52 -17.53 0.26
C SER A 55 -30.67 -18.53 0.38
N VAL A 56 -31.68 -18.21 1.20
CA VAL A 56 -32.84 -19.07 1.45
C VAL A 56 -34.02 -18.68 0.56
N HIS A 57 -34.18 -17.39 0.23
CA HIS A 57 -35.42 -16.86 -0.36
C HIS A 57 -35.26 -16.40 -1.82
N ASP A 58 -34.05 -16.02 -2.26
CA ASP A 58 -33.79 -15.52 -3.61
C ASP A 58 -32.35 -15.85 -4.07
N SER A 59 -32.22 -17.03 -4.66
CA SER A 59 -30.94 -17.53 -5.16
C SER A 59 -30.33 -16.65 -6.26
N VAL A 60 -31.14 -15.91 -7.02
CA VAL A 60 -30.65 -15.02 -8.10
C VAL A 60 -29.98 -13.80 -7.48
N SER A 61 -30.65 -13.12 -6.55
CA SER A 61 -30.10 -11.96 -5.82
C SER A 61 -28.87 -12.33 -5.00
N PHE A 62 -28.87 -13.52 -4.40
CA PHE A 62 -27.71 -14.07 -3.70
C PHE A 62 -26.50 -14.18 -4.63
N TRP A 63 -26.63 -14.89 -5.76
CA TRP A 63 -25.51 -15.09 -6.68
C TRP A 63 -25.06 -13.80 -7.35
N TRP A 64 -25.97 -12.89 -7.65
CA TRP A 64 -25.62 -11.56 -8.15
C TRP A 64 -24.72 -10.80 -7.16
N THR A 65 -25.11 -10.77 -5.88
CA THR A 65 -24.36 -10.09 -4.81
C THR A 65 -22.99 -10.71 -4.59
N VAL A 66 -22.92 -12.06 -4.55
CA VAL A 66 -21.65 -12.80 -4.40
C VAL A 66 -20.71 -12.52 -5.58
N ASN A 67 -21.23 -12.58 -6.81
CA ASN A 67 -20.42 -12.39 -8.01
C ASN A 67 -19.95 -10.94 -8.19
N LEU A 68 -20.76 -9.96 -7.80
CA LEU A 68 -20.36 -8.55 -7.78
C LEU A 68 -19.14 -8.33 -6.88
N ARG A 69 -19.08 -8.99 -5.72
CA ARG A 69 -17.93 -8.89 -4.80
C ARG A 69 -16.70 -9.63 -5.29
N LYS A 70 -16.86 -10.78 -5.95
CA LYS A 70 -15.74 -11.50 -6.60
C LYS A 70 -15.00 -10.64 -7.62
N ARG A 71 -15.72 -9.78 -8.37
CA ARG A 71 -15.10 -8.83 -9.33
C ARG A 71 -14.18 -7.81 -8.65
N GLY A 72 -14.41 -7.50 -7.37
CA GLY A 72 -13.53 -6.64 -6.58
C GLY A 72 -12.29 -7.34 -6.01
N SER A 73 -12.32 -8.66 -5.80
CA SER A 73 -11.18 -9.37 -5.19
C SER A 73 -10.04 -9.70 -6.16
N GLY A 74 -10.29 -9.60 -7.46
CA GLY A 74 -9.26 -9.69 -8.50
C GLY A 74 -8.71 -8.33 -8.94
N ALA A 75 -9.27 -7.23 -8.44
CA ALA A 75 -8.73 -5.90 -8.66
C ALA A 75 -7.60 -5.67 -7.65
N ASP A 76 -6.47 -5.21 -8.18
CA ASP A 76 -5.28 -4.76 -7.48
C ASP A 76 -5.55 -3.70 -6.38
N ILE A 77 -6.10 -4.13 -5.23
CA ILE A 77 -6.41 -3.29 -4.07
C ILE A 77 -5.20 -3.31 -3.13
N GLY A 78 -4.41 -2.23 -3.13
CA GLY A 78 -3.25 -2.07 -2.26
C GLY A 78 -2.26 -1.01 -2.74
N GLY A 79 -1.21 -0.77 -1.95
CA GLY A 79 -0.04 0.00 -2.41
C GLY A 79 0.74 -0.81 -3.45
N GLY A 80 1.12 -0.16 -4.55
CA GLY A 80 1.94 -0.77 -5.60
C GLY A 80 3.41 -0.40 -5.48
N ILE A 81 4.27 -1.19 -6.13
CA ILE A 81 5.69 -0.90 -6.27
C ILE A 81 5.90 -0.30 -7.67
N ASN A 82 6.67 0.78 -7.73
CA ASN A 82 7.05 1.42 -8.98
C ASN A 82 8.37 0.80 -9.47
N PHE A 83 8.33 0.18 -10.64
CA PHE A 83 9.52 -0.22 -11.40
C PHE A 83 9.53 0.55 -12.73
N ASP A 84 10.60 1.31 -12.99
CA ASP A 84 10.80 2.08 -14.24
C ASP A 84 9.60 2.97 -14.65
N GLY A 85 8.96 3.62 -13.67
CA GLY A 85 7.81 4.50 -13.91
C GLY A 85 6.47 3.76 -14.02
N ASN A 86 6.46 2.43 -14.02
CA ASN A 86 5.26 1.61 -14.09
C ASN A 86 4.87 1.10 -12.69
N MET A 87 3.60 1.28 -12.34
CA MET A 87 3.05 0.88 -11.05
C MET A 87 2.52 -0.56 -11.11
N TYR A 88 3.14 -1.47 -10.36
CA TYR A 88 2.73 -2.86 -10.27
C TYR A 88 2.07 -3.14 -8.92
N ARG A 89 0.92 -3.81 -8.94
CA ARG A 89 0.11 -4.10 -7.75
C ARG A 89 -0.24 -5.57 -7.57
N SER A 90 -0.33 -6.33 -8.67
CA SER A 90 -0.50 -7.78 -8.62
C SER A 90 0.75 -8.45 -8.04
N ARG A 91 0.54 -9.45 -7.19
CA ARG A 91 1.62 -10.23 -6.56
C ARG A 91 2.50 -10.92 -7.59
N GLU A 92 1.88 -11.49 -8.61
CA GLU A 92 2.52 -12.19 -9.71
C GLU A 92 3.45 -11.22 -10.45
N LYS A 93 2.92 -10.06 -10.84
CA LYS A 93 3.68 -9.03 -11.54
C LYS A 93 4.82 -8.46 -10.71
N ILE A 94 4.61 -8.24 -9.41
CA ILE A 94 5.67 -7.79 -8.50
C ILE A 94 6.80 -8.82 -8.42
N THR A 95 6.44 -10.10 -8.31
CA THR A 95 7.42 -11.21 -8.26
C THR A 95 8.21 -11.31 -9.56
N GLU A 96 7.54 -11.17 -10.71
CA GLU A 96 8.17 -11.12 -12.03
C GLU A 96 9.17 -9.97 -12.16
N GLN A 97 8.81 -8.76 -11.69
CA GLN A 97 9.72 -7.61 -11.75
C GLN A 97 10.95 -7.79 -10.85
N TRP A 98 10.78 -8.36 -9.65
CA TRP A 98 11.93 -8.70 -8.80
C TRP A 98 12.83 -9.76 -9.44
N ALA A 99 12.24 -10.82 -10.02
CA ALA A 99 12.99 -11.84 -10.72
C ALA A 99 13.77 -11.25 -11.90
N LYS A 100 13.17 -10.33 -12.65
CA LYS A 100 13.83 -9.58 -13.72
C LYS A 100 14.97 -8.71 -13.18
N TYR A 101 14.73 -7.91 -12.14
CA TYR A 101 15.74 -7.07 -11.52
C TYR A 101 16.99 -7.86 -11.09
N PHE A 102 16.80 -8.97 -10.38
CA PHE A 102 17.93 -9.81 -9.98
C PHE A 102 18.58 -10.50 -11.16
N LYS A 103 17.81 -10.95 -12.16
CA LYS A 103 18.38 -11.51 -13.39
C LYS A 103 19.26 -10.50 -14.11
N ASP A 104 18.83 -9.25 -14.21
CA ASP A 104 19.60 -8.17 -14.83
C ASP A 104 20.86 -7.85 -14.01
N LEU A 105 20.77 -7.89 -12.67
CA LEU A 105 21.92 -7.72 -11.77
C LEU A 105 22.96 -8.85 -11.90
N TYR A 106 22.51 -10.09 -12.07
CA TYR A 106 23.39 -11.27 -12.20
C TYR A 106 23.83 -11.57 -13.63
N THR A 107 23.19 -10.96 -14.62
CA THR A 107 23.64 -11.07 -16.01
C THR A 107 24.77 -10.07 -16.20
N PRO A 108 25.98 -10.51 -16.63
CA PRO A 108 27.06 -9.59 -16.94
C PRO A 108 26.61 -8.67 -18.08
N SER A 109 26.13 -7.47 -17.76
CA SER A 109 25.96 -6.43 -18.75
C SER A 109 27.35 -5.89 -19.06
N SER A 110 27.73 -5.87 -20.33
CA SER A 110 28.80 -4.98 -20.79
C SER A 110 28.34 -3.56 -20.51
N SER A 111 28.71 -3.02 -19.35
CA SER A 111 28.47 -1.62 -19.03
C SER A 111 29.25 -0.79 -20.06
N PRO A 112 28.63 0.18 -20.74
CA PRO A 112 29.37 1.12 -21.57
C PRO A 112 30.37 1.96 -20.75
N ASP A 113 30.16 2.04 -19.43
CA ASP A 113 31.04 2.70 -18.47
C ASP A 113 32.05 1.72 -17.83
N PHE A 114 32.17 0.50 -18.36
CA PHE A 114 33.12 -0.48 -17.86
C PHE A 114 34.55 -0.03 -18.16
N ASP A 115 35.24 0.46 -17.13
CA ASP A 115 36.63 0.85 -17.22
C ASP A 115 37.54 -0.40 -17.21
N SER A 116 37.73 -0.96 -18.40
CA SER A 116 38.66 -2.05 -18.66
C SER A 116 40.11 -1.74 -18.24
N HIS A 117 40.49 -0.46 -18.17
CA HIS A 117 41.82 -0.06 -17.74
C HIS A 117 41.95 -0.18 -16.22
N TRP A 118 40.95 0.27 -15.46
CA TRP A 118 40.90 0.08 -14.01
C TRP A 118 40.88 -1.41 -13.61
N GLU A 119 40.08 -2.23 -14.32
CA GLU A 119 40.05 -3.69 -14.07
C GLU A 119 41.43 -4.33 -14.25
N TYR A 120 42.15 -3.92 -15.29
CA TYR A 120 43.51 -4.42 -15.55
C TYR A 120 44.48 -4.05 -14.42
N VAL A 121 44.46 -2.79 -13.96
CA VAL A 121 45.34 -2.32 -12.86
C VAL A 121 45.10 -3.10 -11.57
N VAL A 122 43.84 -3.24 -11.14
CA VAL A 122 43.49 -3.98 -9.92
C VAL A 122 43.87 -5.46 -10.03
N ARG A 123 43.70 -6.08 -11.20
CA ARG A 123 44.09 -7.48 -11.42
C ARG A 123 45.59 -7.71 -11.34
N GLN A 124 46.43 -6.72 -11.65
CA GLN A 124 47.88 -6.83 -11.48
C GLN A 124 48.27 -6.65 -10.00
N GLU A 125 47.71 -5.65 -9.31
CA GLU A 125 47.97 -5.43 -7.87
C GLU A 125 47.59 -6.64 -7.00
N VAL A 126 46.48 -7.31 -7.32
CA VAL A 126 46.05 -8.52 -6.59
C VAL A 126 46.97 -9.73 -6.85
N LYS A 127 47.60 -9.81 -8.04
CA LYS A 127 48.55 -10.87 -8.37
C LYS A 127 49.93 -10.66 -7.76
N GLU A 128 50.33 -9.41 -7.53
CA GLU A 128 51.61 -9.07 -6.88
C GLU A 128 51.58 -9.28 -5.35
N GLN A 129 50.39 -9.41 -4.76
CA GLN A 129 50.21 -9.67 -3.32
C GLN A 129 50.03 -11.15 -2.95
N THR A 130 50.08 -12.07 -3.94
CA THR A 130 50.00 -13.52 -3.72
C THR A 130 51.33 -14.18 -4.08
#